data_AF-A0A9E3IFU4-F1
#
_entry.id   AF-A0A9E3IFU4-F1
#
_cell.length_a   1.000
_cell.length_b   1.000
_cell.length_c   1.000
_cell.angle_alpha   90.00
_cell.angle_beta   90.00
_cell.angle_gamma   90.00
#
_symmetry.space_group_name_H-M   'P 1'
#
loop_
_entity.id
_entity.type
_entity.pdbx_description
1 polymer ?
#
loop_
_entity_poly.entity_id
_entity_poly.type
_entity_poly.pdbx_seq_one_letter_code
_entity_poly.pdbx_strand_id
1 'polypeptide(L)'
;MAMSADSEERAQRARAALAEKPDGVVEAMAAQANVTPAEILAILPAGAAVLAPGEHFLTIWQDMACWGDVLLIVHTDDIVLEVEGALPEGSEGHGWFNIHGDGPIGGHIRKDRCVSIAIVDRG
;
A
#
# COMPACT_ATOMS: atom_id res chain seq x y z
N MET A 1 -16.20 -14.65 16.63
CA MET A 1 -16.82 -15.08 15.37
C MET A 1 -15.94 -16.16 14.77
N ALA A 2 -16.49 -17.30 14.38
CA ALA A 2 -15.74 -18.31 13.63
C ALA A 2 -15.42 -17.76 12.24
N MET A 3 -14.16 -17.87 11.81
CA MET A 3 -13.75 -17.60 10.44
C MET A 3 -14.45 -18.61 9.51
N SER A 4 -14.86 -18.19 8.32
CA SER A 4 -15.43 -19.11 7.33
C SER A 4 -14.33 -20.01 6.77
N ALA A 5 -14.67 -21.22 6.31
CA ALA A 5 -13.70 -22.13 5.68
C ALA A 5 -12.92 -21.46 4.53
N ASP A 6 -13.59 -20.61 3.74
CA ASP A 6 -12.96 -19.82 2.68
C ASP A 6 -11.88 -18.85 3.23
N SER A 7 -12.15 -18.16 4.34
CA SER A 7 -11.17 -17.24 4.93
C SER A 7 -9.93 -17.96 5.49
N GLU A 8 -10.09 -19.18 6.00
CA GLU A 8 -8.96 -20.01 6.46
C GLU A 8 -8.12 -20.50 5.27
N GLU A 9 -8.76 -20.94 4.19
CA GLU A 9 -8.08 -21.36 2.96
C GLU A 9 -7.30 -20.19 2.31
N ARG A 10 -7.90 -19.00 2.25
CA ARG A 10 -7.23 -17.77 1.77
C ARG A 10 -5.98 -17.47 2.59
N ALA A 11 -6.10 -17.47 3.92
CA ALA A 11 -4.98 -17.22 4.82
C ALA A 11 -3.87 -18.27 4.66
N GLN A 12 -4.23 -19.53 4.43
CA GLN A 12 -3.25 -20.59 4.21
C GLN A 12 -2.47 -20.41 2.90
N ARG A 13 -3.15 -20.04 1.80
CA ARG A 13 -2.48 -19.73 0.52
C ARG A 13 -1.56 -18.53 0.64
N ALA A 14 -1.99 -17.47 1.32
CA ALA A 14 -1.19 -16.28 1.57
C ALA A 14 0.11 -16.63 2.34
N ARG A 15 0.01 -17.43 3.40
CA ARG A 15 1.18 -17.89 4.18
C ARG A 15 2.11 -18.78 3.35
N ALA A 16 1.57 -19.64 2.49
CA ALA A 16 2.38 -20.48 1.63
C ALA A 16 3.18 -19.67 0.62
N ALA A 17 2.57 -18.68 -0.06
CA ALA A 17 3.25 -17.80 -0.99
C ALA A 17 4.37 -16.98 -0.31
N LEU A 18 4.08 -16.45 0.89
CA LEU A 18 5.08 -15.71 1.68
C LEU A 18 6.26 -16.60 2.10
N ALA A 19 6.00 -17.85 2.49
CA ALA A 19 7.04 -18.79 2.90
C ALA A 19 7.93 -19.26 1.73
N GLU A 20 7.36 -19.36 0.53
CA GLU A 20 8.10 -19.74 -0.68
C GLU A 20 9.09 -18.65 -1.10
N LYS A 21 8.68 -17.37 -1.06
CA LYS A 21 9.53 -16.23 -1.43
C LYS A 21 9.39 -15.06 -0.44
N PRO A 22 10.07 -15.13 0.72
CA PRO A 22 9.94 -14.14 1.79
C PRO A 22 10.42 -12.74 1.46
N ASP A 23 11.15 -12.56 0.37
CA ASP A 23 11.68 -11.30 -0.18
C ASP A 23 10.98 -10.88 -1.49
N GLY A 24 9.92 -11.58 -1.88
CA GLY A 24 9.17 -11.32 -3.11
C GLY A 24 8.43 -9.97 -3.12
N VAL A 25 8.01 -9.57 -4.32
CA VAL A 25 7.10 -8.44 -4.54
C VAL A 25 5.71 -8.81 -4.01
N VAL A 26 5.12 -7.93 -3.20
CA VAL A 26 3.86 -8.19 -2.48
C VAL A 26 2.71 -8.47 -3.44
N GLU A 27 2.61 -7.71 -4.54
CA GLU A 27 1.59 -7.89 -5.57
C GLU A 27 1.70 -9.26 -6.25
N ALA A 28 2.91 -9.73 -6.53
CA ALA A 28 3.14 -11.03 -7.14
C ALA A 28 2.76 -12.18 -6.20
N MET A 29 3.09 -12.07 -4.90
CA MET A 29 2.66 -13.04 -3.88
C MET A 29 1.14 -13.09 -3.76
N ALA A 30 0.50 -11.91 -3.75
CA ALA A 30 -0.96 -11.79 -3.66
C ALA A 30 -1.65 -12.44 -4.87
N ALA A 31 -1.16 -12.16 -6.08
CA ALA A 31 -1.65 -12.77 -7.31
C ALA A 31 -1.50 -14.30 -7.31
N GLN A 32 -0.32 -14.82 -6.92
CA GLN A 32 -0.06 -16.26 -6.82
C GLN A 32 -1.02 -16.95 -5.84
N ALA A 33 -1.29 -16.32 -4.69
CA ALA A 33 -2.16 -16.87 -3.66
C ALA A 33 -3.66 -16.62 -3.89
N ASN A 34 -4.02 -15.86 -4.94
CA ASN A 34 -5.39 -15.36 -5.20
C ASN A 34 -5.98 -14.64 -3.97
N VAL A 35 -5.21 -13.70 -3.43
CA VAL A 35 -5.55 -12.81 -2.30
C VAL A 35 -5.18 -11.38 -2.65
N THR A 36 -5.50 -10.43 -1.77
CA THR A 36 -5.13 -9.02 -1.93
C THR A 36 -3.72 -8.74 -1.39
N PRO A 37 -3.03 -7.69 -1.87
CA PRO A 37 -1.79 -7.22 -1.27
C PRO A 37 -1.94 -6.93 0.23
N ALA A 38 -3.09 -6.37 0.65
CA ALA A 38 -3.38 -6.10 2.06
C ALA A 38 -3.38 -7.37 2.92
N GLU A 39 -3.90 -8.50 2.41
CA GLU A 39 -3.86 -9.78 3.11
C GLU A 39 -2.43 -10.31 3.27
N ILE A 40 -1.55 -10.10 2.29
CA ILE A 40 -0.11 -10.45 2.40
C ILE A 40 0.58 -9.57 3.44
N LEU A 41 0.36 -8.25 3.37
CA LEU A 41 0.96 -7.28 4.31
C LEU A 41 0.56 -7.57 5.76
N ALA A 42 -0.68 -8.00 6.00
CA ALA A 42 -1.20 -8.31 7.32
C ALA A 42 -0.61 -9.57 7.97
N ILE A 43 0.05 -10.43 7.18
CA ILE A 43 0.68 -11.66 7.67
C ILE A 43 2.21 -11.62 7.61
N LEU A 44 2.79 -10.47 7.27
CA LEU A 44 4.25 -10.30 7.34
C LEU A 44 4.77 -10.57 8.75
N PRO A 45 6.04 -10.98 8.90
CA PRO A 45 6.64 -11.22 10.21
C PRO A 45 6.46 -10.02 11.16
N ALA A 46 6.36 -10.31 12.46
CA ALA A 46 6.22 -9.26 13.46
C ALA A 46 7.36 -8.23 13.36
N GLY A 47 7.01 -6.94 13.27
CA GLY A 47 7.96 -5.85 13.07
C GLY A 47 8.18 -5.46 11.61
N ALA A 48 7.83 -6.31 10.64
CA ALA A 48 8.05 -6.02 9.23
C ALA A 48 6.98 -5.09 8.60
N ALA A 49 5.83 -4.96 9.25
CA ALA A 49 4.80 -4.03 8.85
C ALA A 49 4.00 -3.51 10.05
N VAL A 50 3.64 -2.23 10.00
CA VAL A 50 2.66 -1.59 10.88
C VAL A 50 1.47 -1.17 10.03
N LEU A 51 0.27 -1.63 10.40
CA LEU A 51 -0.96 -1.30 9.69
C LEU A 51 -1.67 -0.12 10.36
N ALA A 52 -2.14 0.81 9.54
CA ALA A 52 -2.96 1.95 9.92
C ALA A 52 -4.28 1.95 9.13
N PRO A 53 -5.42 2.32 9.74
CA PRO A 53 -6.65 2.54 8.99
C PRO A 53 -6.51 3.69 7.99
N GLY A 54 -7.24 3.62 6.88
CA GLY A 54 -7.20 4.63 5.82
C GLY A 54 -7.65 6.04 6.26
N GLU A 55 -8.31 6.17 7.41
CA GLU A 55 -8.62 7.48 8.02
C GLU A 55 -7.37 8.32 8.34
N HIS A 56 -6.21 7.68 8.52
CA HIS A 56 -4.93 8.35 8.73
C HIS A 56 -4.25 8.81 7.44
N PHE A 57 -4.87 8.62 6.28
CA PHE A 57 -4.30 9.00 4.97
C PHE A 57 -3.73 10.41 4.96
N LEU A 58 -4.51 11.41 5.40
CA LEU A 58 -4.08 12.81 5.35
C LEU A 58 -2.91 13.08 6.31
N THR A 59 -2.95 12.54 7.52
CA THR A 59 -1.88 12.68 8.51
C THR A 59 -0.58 12.07 8.00
N ILE A 60 -0.64 10.87 7.43
CA ILE A 60 0.54 10.18 6.87
C ILE A 60 1.05 10.94 5.65
N TRP A 61 0.18 11.38 4.74
CA TRP A 61 0.58 12.17 3.57
C TRP A 61 1.32 13.45 3.96
N GLN A 62 0.78 14.19 4.93
CA GLN A 62 1.39 15.43 5.42
C GLN A 62 2.76 15.21 6.05
N ASP A 63 2.95 14.10 6.78
CA ASP A 63 4.26 13.73 7.30
C ASP A 63 5.25 13.41 6.16
N MET A 64 4.82 12.61 5.18
CA MET A 64 5.65 12.25 4.01
C MET A 64 6.03 13.45 3.15
N ALA A 65 5.18 14.48 3.07
CA ALA A 65 5.50 15.72 2.36
C ALA A 65 6.72 16.47 2.95
N CYS A 66 7.13 16.15 4.19
CA CYS A 66 8.31 16.71 4.84
C CYS A 66 9.58 15.87 4.67
N TRP A 67 9.53 14.70 4.02
CA TRP A 67 10.67 13.76 3.95
C TRP A 67 11.75 14.17 2.93
N GLY A 68 11.47 15.12 2.04
CA GLY A 68 12.31 15.43 0.89
C GLY A 68 11.92 14.58 -0.32
N ASP A 69 12.89 14.24 -1.16
CA ASP A 69 12.64 13.42 -2.35
C ASP A 69 12.35 11.96 -1.97
N VAL A 70 11.27 11.42 -2.55
CA VAL A 70 10.87 10.02 -2.42
C VAL A 70 10.66 9.42 -3.81
N LEU A 71 10.63 8.10 -3.91
CA LEU A 71 10.18 7.41 -5.12
C LEU A 71 8.72 7.01 -4.97
N LEU A 72 7.81 7.72 -5.64
CA LEU A 72 6.41 7.33 -5.69
C LEU A 72 6.22 6.24 -6.75
N ILE A 73 5.64 5.10 -6.34
CA ILE A 73 5.39 3.97 -7.22
C ILE A 73 3.88 3.73 -7.35
N VAL A 74 3.41 3.61 -8.59
CA VAL A 74 2.08 3.09 -8.92
C VAL A 74 2.26 1.76 -9.64
N HIS A 75 1.80 0.68 -9.01
CA HIS A 75 1.94 -0.68 -9.51
C HIS A 75 0.57 -1.26 -9.87
N THR A 76 0.39 -1.60 -11.15
CA THR A 76 -0.76 -2.35 -11.67
C THR A 76 -0.27 -3.61 -12.38
N ASP A 77 -1.20 -4.45 -12.82
CA ASP A 77 -0.87 -5.64 -13.62
C ASP A 77 -0.15 -5.31 -14.94
N ASP A 78 -0.30 -4.09 -15.44
CA ASP A 78 0.19 -3.65 -16.75
C ASP A 78 1.42 -2.74 -16.68
N ILE A 79 1.61 -2.02 -15.56
CA ILE A 79 2.70 -1.04 -15.43
C ILE A 79 3.17 -0.89 -13.98
N VAL A 80 4.49 -0.81 -13.84
CA VAL A 80 5.16 -0.20 -12.69
C VAL A 80 5.61 1.19 -13.13
N LEU A 81 5.00 2.23 -12.57
CA LEU A 81 5.36 3.61 -12.84
C LEU A 81 6.07 4.17 -11.61
N GLU A 82 7.24 4.74 -11.81
CA GLU A 82 8.09 5.29 -10.76
C GLU A 82 8.37 6.77 -11.06
N VAL A 83 8.19 7.64 -10.06
CA VAL A 83 8.52 9.07 -10.15
C VAL A 83 9.28 9.48 -8.89
N GLU A 84 10.48 10.01 -9.09
CA GLU A 84 11.28 10.60 -8.02
C GLU A 84 10.91 12.07 -7.81
N GLY A 85 10.75 12.47 -6.55
CA GLY A 85 10.57 13.87 -6.16
C GLY A 85 9.86 14.03 -4.81
N ALA A 86 9.81 15.26 -4.32
CA ALA A 86 9.07 15.60 -3.10
C ALA A 86 7.54 15.54 -3.31
N LEU A 87 6.82 15.02 -2.32
CA LEU A 87 5.35 15.05 -2.30
C LEU A 87 4.86 16.46 -1.93
N PRO A 88 3.89 17.05 -2.67
CA PRO A 88 3.27 18.31 -2.26
C PRO A 88 2.29 18.08 -1.08
N GLU A 89 1.93 19.15 -0.36
CA GLU A 89 0.94 19.07 0.74
C GLU A 89 -0.42 18.48 0.29
N GLY A 90 -0.78 18.73 -0.97
CA GLY A 90 -2.04 18.33 -1.57
C GLY A 90 -3.25 19.13 -1.09
N SER A 91 -4.41 18.92 -1.72
CA SER A 91 -5.65 19.61 -1.35
C SER A 91 -6.88 18.75 -1.64
N GLU A 92 -7.97 18.96 -0.91
CA GLU A 92 -9.21 18.20 -1.09
C GLU A 92 -10.24 19.00 -1.91
N GLY A 93 -10.85 18.36 -2.90
CA GLY A 93 -11.89 18.98 -3.73
C GLY A 93 -12.62 17.94 -4.59
N HIS A 94 -13.93 18.12 -4.78
CA HIS A 94 -14.77 17.26 -5.64
C HIS A 94 -14.62 15.74 -5.40
N GLY A 95 -14.43 15.33 -4.14
CA GLY A 95 -14.25 13.92 -3.75
C GLY A 95 -12.88 13.33 -4.11
N TRP A 96 -11.88 14.16 -4.38
CA TRP A 96 -10.50 13.76 -4.65
C TRP A 96 -9.55 14.42 -3.67
N PHE A 97 -8.46 13.72 -3.35
CA PHE A 97 -7.23 14.32 -2.86
C PHE A 97 -6.34 14.65 -4.06
N ASN A 98 -6.08 15.93 -4.27
CA ASN A 98 -5.38 16.47 -5.43
C ASN A 98 -3.91 16.65 -5.10
N ILE A 99 -3.04 16.06 -5.93
CA ILE A 99 -1.60 16.14 -5.82
C ILE A 99 -1.14 17.09 -6.93
N HIS A 100 -0.76 18.30 -6.53
CA HIS A 100 -0.31 19.34 -7.44
C HIS A 100 0.72 20.23 -6.74
N GLY A 101 1.78 20.59 -7.45
CA GLY A 101 2.87 21.42 -6.99
C GLY A 101 3.88 21.62 -8.11
N ASP A 102 5.06 22.14 -7.77
CA ASP A 102 6.12 22.45 -8.75
C ASP A 102 6.93 21.21 -9.20
N GLY A 103 6.76 20.08 -8.51
CA GLY A 103 7.47 18.82 -8.76
C GLY A 103 6.83 17.92 -9.83
N PRO A 104 7.50 16.82 -10.22
CA PRO A 104 7.03 15.90 -11.25
C PRO A 104 5.87 15.00 -10.76
N ILE A 105 5.66 14.91 -9.45
CA ILE A 105 4.61 14.10 -8.85
C ILE A 105 3.28 14.87 -8.87
N GLY A 106 2.32 14.37 -9.66
CA GLY A 106 0.99 14.94 -9.78
C GLY A 106 -0.09 13.89 -10.01
N GLY A 107 -1.33 14.23 -9.70
CA GLY A 107 -2.47 13.33 -9.92
C GLY A 107 -3.61 13.53 -8.93
N HIS A 108 -4.50 12.53 -8.86
CA HIS A 108 -5.68 12.56 -8.00
C HIS A 108 -5.91 11.19 -7.36
N ILE A 109 -6.07 11.16 -6.03
CA ILE A 109 -6.34 9.94 -5.25
C ILE A 109 -7.77 10.00 -4.70
N ARG A 110 -8.53 8.92 -4.89
CA ARG A 110 -9.81 8.69 -4.17
C ARG A 110 -9.51 8.28 -2.73
N LYS A 111 -9.16 9.23 -1.86
CA LYS A 111 -8.76 8.91 -0.47
C LYS A 111 -9.85 8.16 0.30
N ASP A 112 -11.12 8.39 -0.02
CA ASP A 112 -12.29 7.75 0.56
C ASP A 112 -12.35 6.24 0.27
N ARG A 113 -11.61 5.77 -0.75
CA ARG A 113 -11.44 4.35 -1.07
C ARG A 113 -10.21 3.72 -0.43
N CYS A 114 -9.37 4.50 0.26
CA CYS A 114 -8.25 3.95 1.02
C CYS A 114 -8.79 3.28 2.29
N VAL A 115 -8.70 1.95 2.36
CA VAL A 115 -9.18 1.17 3.52
C VAL A 115 -8.07 1.01 4.56
N SER A 116 -6.84 0.81 4.13
CA SER A 116 -5.68 0.56 5.00
C SER A 116 -4.40 1.09 4.37
N ILE A 117 -3.47 1.49 5.23
CA ILE A 117 -2.10 1.90 4.89
C ILE A 117 -1.16 0.97 5.66
N ALA A 118 -0.09 0.51 5.01
CA ALA A 118 0.95 -0.28 5.65
C ALA A 118 2.27 0.48 5.58
N ILE A 119 2.92 0.67 6.72
CA ILE A 119 4.30 1.12 6.81
C ILE A 119 5.15 -0.14 6.90
N VAL A 120 5.99 -0.38 5.91
CA VAL A 120 6.66 -1.67 5.70
C VAL A 120 8.16 -1.47 5.75
N ASP A 121 8.85 -2.30 6.54
CA ASP A 121 10.29 -2.43 6.60
C ASP A 121 10.62 -3.93 6.60
N ARG A 122 11.17 -4.43 5.49
CA ARG A 122 11.46 -5.88 5.33
C ARG A 122 12.95 -6.19 5.46
N GLY A 123 13.73 -5.27 6.06
CA GLY A 123 15.17 -5.39 6.25
C GLY A 123 16.00 -4.74 5.16
#